data_AF-A0A1V3XJ72-F1
#
_entry.id   AF-A0A1V3XJ72-F1
#
_cell.length_a   1.000
_cell.length_b   1.000
_cell.length_c   1.000
_cell.angle_alpha   90.00
_cell.angle_beta   90.00
_cell.angle_gamma   90.00
#
_symmetry.space_group_name_H-M   'P 1'
#
loop_
_entity.id
_entity.type
_entity.pdbx_description
1 polymer ?
#
loop_
_entity_poly.entity_id
_entity_poly.type
_entity_poly.pdbx_seq_one_letter_code
_entity_poly.pdbx_strand_id
1 'polypeptide(L)'
;MGDDWAEDHHDVWVMNEAGRRLASRRLSEGITGMRQLHELIGVHAEEPDQVVVGIETDRGLWVQALVAAGYQVFAINPLAVARYRDRHHVSGAKSDVSDAKLLADLVRTDRHNHRPLAGDSAEVEAIKVLARAHQSLIWARVRHTNALRSALREYYPAALAAFEDLDHGDALGVLGRAPTPDTGAKLSLSAIQSALKRGGRQRYIASRAKEIQAALRSQQLTAPPTVATAFAATTRAAVAIIAELNRQITELETSLAAHFEAHPDADIYRSLPGLGVVLGARVLGEFGDDPNRYTDAKSRKNYAGTSPLTVASGKKCRVVARYIRNSRLYDAIDQWAFCAFPPARAPAPSTISASGLKTATTKPYAPSATASSASCTAASATTPSTTKTEPGPTEPHRRLTTYKPGMSRPGQNAGSIGWPERR
;
A
#
# COMPACT_ATOMS: atom_id res chain seq x y z
N MET A 1 -27.68 15.08 8.79
CA MET A 1 -27.77 14.73 7.37
C MET A 1 -26.93 13.49 7.12
N GLY A 2 -27.37 12.62 6.22
CA GLY A 2 -26.56 11.53 5.68
C GLY A 2 -26.43 11.70 4.17
N ASP A 3 -25.27 11.35 3.66
CA ASP A 3 -24.85 11.51 2.27
C ASP A 3 -24.30 10.17 1.77
N ASP A 4 -25.06 9.51 0.91
CA ASP A 4 -24.63 8.29 0.24
C ASP A 4 -24.03 8.66 -1.13
N TRP A 5 -22.76 8.30 -1.32
CA TRP A 5 -21.96 8.74 -2.45
C TRP A 5 -22.00 7.72 -3.60
N ALA A 6 -22.27 8.22 -4.80
CA ALA A 6 -22.07 7.52 -6.06
C ALA A 6 -21.19 8.36 -7.01
N GLU A 7 -20.73 7.76 -8.11
CA GLU A 7 -19.74 8.39 -9.00
C GLU A 7 -20.22 9.72 -9.62
N ASP A 8 -21.51 9.85 -9.93
CA ASP A 8 -22.11 11.01 -10.61
C ASP A 8 -23.14 11.77 -9.76
N HIS A 9 -23.51 11.23 -8.59
CA HIS A 9 -24.53 11.82 -7.73
C HIS A 9 -24.35 11.48 -6.25
N HIS A 10 -25.06 12.23 -5.42
CA HIS A 10 -25.17 12.08 -3.99
C HIS A 10 -26.64 11.94 -3.62
N ASP A 11 -27.00 10.86 -2.93
CA ASP A 11 -28.31 10.76 -2.29
C ASP A 11 -28.22 11.33 -0.88
N VAL A 12 -28.94 12.43 -0.64
CA VAL A 12 -28.94 13.09 0.66
C VAL A 12 -30.24 12.87 1.42
N TRP A 13 -30.10 12.69 2.73
CA TRP A 13 -31.22 12.60 3.66
C TRP A 13 -31.04 13.56 4.84
N VAL A 14 -31.99 14.47 4.99
CA VAL A 14 -32.01 15.48 6.06
C VAL A 14 -33.12 15.13 7.05
N MET A 15 -32.79 15.10 8.32
CA MET A 15 -33.71 14.84 9.43
C MET A 15 -33.37 15.73 10.62
N ASN A 16 -34.37 15.98 11.47
CA ASN A 16 -34.17 16.70 12.73
C ASN A 16 -33.68 15.75 13.85
N GLU A 17 -33.44 16.30 15.04
CA GLU A 17 -32.94 15.54 16.20
C GLU A 17 -33.88 14.39 16.63
N ALA A 18 -35.19 14.55 16.43
CA ALA A 18 -36.19 13.52 16.69
C ALA A 18 -36.22 12.40 15.63
N GLY A 19 -35.39 12.47 14.59
CA GLY A 19 -35.36 11.50 13.48
C GLY A 19 -36.48 11.69 12.45
N ARG A 20 -37.24 12.78 12.52
CA ARG A 20 -38.25 13.11 11.51
C ARG A 20 -37.56 13.62 10.25
N ARG A 21 -37.91 13.03 9.10
CA ARG A 21 -37.45 13.50 7.79
C ARG A 21 -37.88 14.95 7.57
N LEU A 22 -36.91 15.80 7.24
CA LEU A 22 -37.13 17.18 6.78
C LEU A 22 -37.08 17.22 5.25
N ALA A 23 -36.06 16.60 4.65
CA ALA A 23 -35.89 16.53 3.21
C ALA A 23 -35.14 15.25 2.78
N SER A 24 -35.29 14.86 1.52
CA SER A 24 -34.36 13.93 0.85
C SER A 24 -34.41 14.19 -0.64
N ARG A 25 -33.23 14.19 -1.28
CA ARG A 25 -33.03 14.57 -2.67
C ARG A 25 -31.80 13.87 -3.21
N ARG A 26 -31.81 13.56 -4.50
CA ARG A 26 -30.63 13.18 -5.26
C ARG A 26 -30.00 14.44 -5.87
N LEU A 27 -28.71 14.64 -5.66
CA LEU A 27 -27.94 15.81 -6.10
C LEU A 27 -26.85 15.36 -7.07
N SER A 28 -26.61 16.11 -8.14
CA SER A 28 -25.48 15.83 -9.04
C SER A 28 -24.15 16.10 -8.35
N GLU A 29 -23.09 15.39 -8.68
CA GLU A 29 -21.73 15.76 -8.26
C GLU A 29 -21.35 17.19 -8.75
N GLY A 30 -20.44 17.86 -8.05
CA GLY A 30 -19.91 19.18 -8.40
C GLY A 30 -20.73 20.39 -7.93
N ILE A 31 -20.38 21.58 -8.45
CA ILE A 31 -20.84 22.89 -7.94
C ILE A 31 -22.37 23.03 -7.97
N THR A 32 -23.03 22.49 -9.00
CA THR A 32 -24.49 22.56 -9.12
C THR A 32 -25.18 21.81 -7.98
N GLY A 33 -24.72 20.60 -7.66
CA GLY A 33 -25.27 19.84 -6.55
C GLY A 33 -24.95 20.46 -5.20
N MET A 34 -23.75 21.00 -5.03
CA MET A 34 -23.37 21.67 -3.79
C MET A 34 -24.23 22.92 -3.54
N ARG A 35 -24.52 23.71 -4.57
CA ARG A 35 -25.47 24.84 -4.46
C ARG A 35 -26.87 24.36 -4.06
N GLN A 36 -27.38 23.32 -4.72
CA GLN A 36 -28.67 22.74 -4.39
C GLN A 36 -28.71 22.15 -2.97
N LEU A 37 -27.59 21.64 -2.48
CA LEU A 37 -27.43 21.17 -1.11
C LEU A 37 -27.56 22.33 -0.12
N HIS A 38 -26.83 23.41 -0.33
CA HIS A 38 -26.90 24.60 0.52
C HIS A 38 -28.31 25.21 0.54
N GLU A 39 -28.96 25.31 -0.62
CA GLU A 39 -30.36 25.76 -0.72
C GLU A 39 -31.31 24.84 0.06
N LEU A 40 -31.12 23.52 -0.02
CA LEU A 40 -31.94 22.54 0.70
C LEU A 40 -31.75 22.66 2.23
N ILE A 41 -30.51 22.83 2.67
CA ILE A 41 -30.14 22.92 4.09
C ILE A 41 -30.58 24.26 4.68
N GLY A 42 -30.43 25.37 3.94
CA GLY A 42 -30.75 26.73 4.41
C GLY A 42 -32.23 26.96 4.74
N VAL A 43 -33.13 26.05 4.33
CA VAL A 43 -34.54 26.05 4.77
C VAL A 43 -34.70 25.59 6.22
N HIS A 44 -33.71 24.87 6.77
CA HIS A 44 -33.81 24.16 8.04
C HIS A 44 -32.72 24.51 9.05
N ALA A 45 -31.62 25.11 8.64
CA ALA A 45 -30.52 25.55 9.49
C ALA A 45 -30.04 26.94 9.05
N GLU A 46 -29.78 27.81 10.02
CA GLU A 46 -29.30 29.18 9.77
C GLU A 46 -27.79 29.19 9.56
N GLU A 47 -27.07 28.45 10.41
CA GLU A 47 -25.61 28.36 10.37
C GLU A 47 -25.14 26.97 9.93
N PRO A 48 -24.10 26.86 9.08
CA PRO A 48 -23.60 25.56 8.61
C PRO A 48 -23.12 24.63 9.73
N ASP A 49 -22.55 25.18 10.80
CA ASP A 49 -22.05 24.39 11.93
C ASP A 49 -23.17 23.67 12.69
N GLN A 50 -24.44 24.04 12.51
CA GLN A 50 -25.59 23.34 13.08
C GLN A 50 -25.84 21.99 12.38
N VAL A 51 -25.24 21.75 11.22
CA VAL A 51 -25.52 20.58 10.39
C VAL A 51 -24.42 19.54 10.53
N VAL A 52 -24.81 18.41 11.11
CA VAL A 52 -23.97 17.22 11.21
C VAL A 52 -24.17 16.34 9.98
N VAL A 53 -23.10 15.95 9.30
CA VAL A 53 -23.11 15.16 8.06
C VAL A 53 -22.41 13.83 8.27
N GLY A 54 -23.09 12.71 7.98
CA GLY A 54 -22.50 11.38 7.92
C GLY A 54 -22.26 10.95 6.47
N ILE A 55 -21.03 10.57 6.14
CA ILE A 55 -20.65 10.11 4.79
C ILE A 55 -19.68 8.91 4.88
N GLU A 56 -19.68 8.01 3.91
CA GLU A 56 -18.82 6.81 3.91
C GLU A 56 -17.38 7.05 3.41
N THR A 57 -17.12 8.21 2.81
CA THR A 57 -15.79 8.58 2.29
C THR A 57 -15.18 9.74 3.09
N ASP A 58 -13.87 9.67 3.32
CA ASP A 58 -13.07 10.73 3.95
C ASP A 58 -12.38 11.63 2.92
N ARG A 59 -12.70 11.49 1.63
CA ARG A 59 -11.99 12.11 0.49
C ARG A 59 -12.95 12.55 -0.60
N GLY A 60 -12.46 13.47 -1.44
CA GLY A 60 -13.14 13.98 -2.63
C GLY A 60 -13.42 15.47 -2.53
N LEU A 61 -13.58 16.13 -3.68
CA LEU A 61 -13.87 17.57 -3.73
C LEU A 61 -15.20 17.90 -3.06
N TRP A 62 -16.19 17.00 -3.14
CA TRP A 62 -17.46 17.15 -2.43
C TRP A 62 -17.27 17.22 -0.91
N VAL A 63 -16.53 16.28 -0.33
CA VAL A 63 -16.23 16.24 1.10
C VAL A 63 -15.49 17.50 1.55
N GLN A 64 -14.49 17.93 0.76
CA GLN A 64 -13.74 19.15 1.04
C GLN A 64 -14.65 20.39 0.99
N ALA A 65 -15.57 20.47 0.02
CA ALA A 65 -16.53 21.55 -0.07
C ALA A 65 -17.51 21.56 1.11
N LEU A 66 -17.94 20.39 1.62
CA LEU A 66 -18.76 20.31 2.82
C LEU A 66 -18.03 20.89 4.05
N VAL A 67 -16.77 20.48 4.26
CA VAL A 67 -15.94 20.99 5.36
C VAL A 67 -15.67 22.48 5.21
N ALA A 68 -15.31 22.94 4.01
CA ALA A 68 -15.02 24.35 3.71
C ALA A 68 -16.26 25.24 3.89
N ALA A 69 -17.46 24.70 3.69
CA ALA A 69 -18.71 25.40 3.97
C ALA A 69 -19.06 25.49 5.46
N GLY A 70 -18.30 24.83 6.35
CA GLY A 70 -18.50 24.86 7.80
C GLY A 70 -19.37 23.74 8.36
N TYR A 71 -19.73 22.73 7.55
CA TYR A 71 -20.49 21.58 8.04
C TYR A 71 -19.67 20.66 8.95
N GLN A 72 -20.32 20.07 9.96
CA GLN A 72 -19.70 19.07 10.83
C GLN A 72 -19.71 17.69 10.15
N VAL A 73 -18.66 17.36 9.41
CA VAL A 73 -18.59 16.11 8.62
C VAL A 73 -17.98 14.97 9.45
N PHE A 74 -18.60 13.80 9.40
CA PHE A 74 -18.14 12.56 10.01
C PHE A 74 -17.99 11.48 8.94
N ALA A 75 -16.75 11.00 8.76
CA ALA A 75 -16.47 9.86 7.89
C ALA A 75 -16.77 8.55 8.63
N ILE A 76 -17.77 7.81 8.15
CA ILE A 76 -18.26 6.58 8.76
C ILE A 76 -17.67 5.39 8.02
N ASN A 77 -17.08 4.45 8.78
CA ASN A 77 -16.51 3.24 8.19
C ASN A 77 -17.63 2.40 7.52
N PRO A 78 -17.51 2.00 6.24
CA PRO A 78 -18.52 1.19 5.56
C PRO A 78 -18.87 -0.12 6.28
N LEU A 79 -17.92 -0.73 7.00
CA LEU A 79 -18.19 -1.93 7.82
C LEU A 79 -19.06 -1.61 9.04
N ALA A 80 -18.91 -0.42 9.62
CA ALA A 80 -19.78 0.05 10.70
C ALA A 80 -21.20 0.30 10.16
N VAL A 81 -21.32 0.93 8.99
CA VAL A 81 -22.60 1.13 8.31
C VAL A 81 -23.28 -0.20 8.00
N ALA A 82 -22.54 -1.18 7.47
CA ALA A 82 -23.06 -2.53 7.23
C ALA A 82 -23.61 -3.19 8.50
N ARG A 83 -22.89 -3.11 9.63
CA ARG A 83 -23.36 -3.65 10.91
C ARG A 83 -24.56 -2.90 11.47
N TYR A 84 -24.65 -1.60 11.22
CA TYR A 84 -25.81 -0.79 11.61
C TYR A 84 -27.03 -1.14 10.76
N ARG A 85 -26.83 -1.39 9.46
CA ARG A 85 -27.88 -1.86 8.54
C ARG A 85 -28.51 -3.16 9.03
N ASP A 86 -27.67 -4.12 9.43
CA ASP A 86 -28.12 -5.42 9.96
C ASP A 86 -28.99 -5.29 11.25
N ARG A 87 -28.83 -4.19 12.00
CA ARG A 87 -29.63 -3.91 13.20
C ARG A 87 -31.06 -3.48 12.88
N HIS A 88 -31.29 -2.83 11.73
CA HIS A 88 -32.57 -2.21 11.38
C HIS A 88 -33.29 -2.88 10.20
N HIS A 89 -32.57 -3.61 9.34
CA HIS A 89 -33.11 -4.25 8.15
C HIS A 89 -32.71 -5.72 8.05
N VAL A 90 -33.64 -6.62 8.37
CA VAL A 90 -33.44 -8.08 8.31
C VAL A 90 -33.64 -8.63 6.88
N SER A 91 -34.30 -7.88 5.99
CA SER A 91 -34.74 -8.36 4.66
C SER A 91 -33.73 -8.17 3.52
N GLY A 92 -32.54 -7.60 3.78
CA GLY A 92 -31.47 -7.48 2.78
C GLY A 92 -31.76 -6.56 1.58
N ALA A 93 -32.91 -5.88 1.54
CA ALA A 93 -33.22 -4.92 0.48
C ALA A 93 -32.37 -3.66 0.63
N LYS A 94 -31.60 -3.32 -0.41
CA LYS A 94 -30.75 -2.13 -0.48
C LYS A 94 -31.40 -1.06 -1.36
N SER A 95 -31.43 0.18 -0.90
CA SER A 95 -31.72 1.36 -1.73
C SER A 95 -30.83 2.53 -1.31
N ASP A 96 -30.36 3.33 -2.26
CA ASP A 96 -29.43 4.44 -1.99
C ASP A 96 -30.05 5.47 -1.01
N VAL A 97 -31.34 5.76 -1.16
CA VAL A 97 -32.10 6.61 -0.22
C VAL A 97 -32.13 6.05 1.21
N SER A 98 -32.21 4.72 1.36
CA SER A 98 -32.17 4.09 2.69
C SER A 98 -30.79 4.12 3.32
N ASP A 99 -29.73 4.09 2.50
CA ASP A 99 -28.34 4.19 2.96
C ASP A 99 -28.03 5.63 3.40
N ALA A 100 -28.48 6.64 2.65
CA ALA A 100 -28.40 8.05 3.07
C ALA A 100 -29.16 8.30 4.39
N LYS A 101 -30.35 7.72 4.56
CA LYS A 101 -31.10 7.79 5.82
C LYS A 101 -30.33 7.13 6.96
N LEU A 102 -29.75 5.95 6.73
CA LEU A 102 -28.97 5.20 7.72
C LEU A 102 -27.79 6.02 8.23
N LEU A 103 -27.05 6.65 7.31
CA LEU A 103 -25.94 7.55 7.66
C LEU A 103 -26.40 8.74 8.49
N ALA A 104 -27.54 9.34 8.12
CA ALA A 104 -28.13 10.45 8.86
C ALA A 104 -28.53 10.07 10.29
N ASP A 105 -29.16 8.90 10.46
CA ASP A 105 -29.54 8.38 11.77
C ASP A 105 -28.30 8.03 12.61
N LEU A 106 -27.28 7.43 12.01
CA LEU A 106 -26.05 7.03 12.68
C LEU A 106 -25.31 8.25 13.26
N VAL A 107 -25.16 9.35 12.51
CA VAL A 107 -24.55 10.57 13.08
C VAL A 107 -25.47 11.30 14.05
N ARG A 108 -26.79 11.10 13.97
CA ARG A 108 -27.75 11.66 14.92
C ARG A 108 -27.63 10.99 16.29
N THR A 109 -27.50 9.66 16.34
CA THR A 109 -27.50 8.89 17.60
C THR A 109 -26.10 8.57 18.13
N ASP A 110 -25.16 8.26 17.24
CA ASP A 110 -23.91 7.61 17.60
C ASP A 110 -22.66 8.43 17.23
N ARG A 111 -22.80 9.69 16.80
CA ARG A 111 -21.64 10.54 16.40
C ARG A 111 -20.51 10.61 17.43
N HIS A 112 -20.81 10.48 18.73
CA HIS A 112 -19.82 10.47 19.79
C HIS A 112 -18.86 9.26 19.72
N ASN A 113 -19.25 8.19 19.01
CA ASN A 113 -18.43 7.01 18.71
C ASN A 113 -17.69 7.13 17.37
N HIS A 114 -17.97 8.17 16.60
CA HIS A 114 -17.38 8.43 15.30
C HIS A 114 -16.47 9.66 15.37
N ARG A 115 -15.50 9.69 14.48
CA ARG A 115 -14.51 10.76 14.46
C ARG A 115 -14.97 11.84 13.48
N PRO A 116 -14.97 13.12 13.86
CA PRO A 116 -15.14 14.20 12.89
C PRO A 116 -13.99 14.14 11.89
N LEU A 117 -14.30 14.47 10.64
CA LEU A 117 -13.28 14.58 9.61
C LEU A 117 -12.29 15.67 10.04
N ALA A 118 -11.01 15.31 10.05
CA ALA A 118 -9.95 16.15 10.60
C ALA A 118 -9.85 17.47 9.82
N GLY A 119 -9.51 18.55 10.52
CA GLY A 119 -9.16 19.83 9.90
C GLY A 119 -7.73 19.83 9.37
N ASP A 120 -7.30 18.74 8.73
CA ASP A 120 -5.98 18.62 8.12
C ASP A 120 -5.76 19.79 7.16
N SER A 121 -4.55 20.36 7.14
CA SER A 121 -4.21 21.46 6.25
C SER A 121 -4.19 21.02 4.78
N ALA A 122 -4.30 21.99 3.87
CA ALA A 122 -4.15 21.70 2.43
C ALA A 122 -2.73 21.20 2.12
N GLU A 123 -1.74 21.66 2.87
CA GLU A 123 -0.33 21.27 2.78
C GLU A 123 -0.14 19.78 3.09
N VAL A 124 -0.72 19.26 4.19
CA VAL A 124 -0.59 17.84 4.53
C VAL A 124 -1.36 16.94 3.57
N GLU A 125 -2.52 17.39 3.07
CA GLU A 125 -3.28 16.64 2.06
C GLU A 125 -2.50 16.57 0.73
N ALA A 126 -1.81 17.62 0.32
CA ALA A 126 -0.91 17.59 -0.84
C ALA A 126 0.24 16.59 -0.64
N ILE A 127 0.88 16.59 0.54
CA ILE A 127 1.93 15.61 0.91
C ILE A 127 1.37 14.18 0.83
N LYS A 128 0.17 13.94 1.36
CA LYS A 128 -0.48 12.63 1.34
C LYS A 128 -0.78 12.14 -0.07
N VAL A 129 -1.25 13.02 -0.97
CA VAL A 129 -1.47 12.67 -2.38
C VAL A 129 -0.15 12.26 -3.03
N LEU A 130 0.91 13.06 -2.89
CA LEU A 130 2.23 12.77 -3.46
C LEU A 130 2.84 11.50 -2.86
N ALA A 131 2.78 11.33 -1.54
CA ALA A 131 3.32 10.16 -0.83
C ALA A 131 2.63 8.87 -1.29
N ARG A 132 1.30 8.90 -1.45
CA ARG A 132 0.54 7.76 -1.95
C ARG A 132 0.84 7.45 -3.40
N ALA A 133 0.97 8.46 -4.25
CA ALA A 133 1.36 8.28 -5.65
C ALA A 133 2.77 7.67 -5.76
N HIS A 134 3.75 8.25 -5.07
CA HIS A 134 5.12 7.76 -4.99
C HIS A 134 5.18 6.29 -4.52
N GLN A 135 4.51 5.95 -3.42
CA GLN A 135 4.45 4.57 -2.92
C GLN A 135 3.78 3.62 -3.91
N SER A 136 2.74 4.08 -4.62
CA SER A 136 2.03 3.26 -5.61
C SER A 136 2.91 2.92 -6.80
N LEU A 137 3.74 3.86 -7.27
CA LEU A 137 4.71 3.60 -8.32
C LEU A 137 5.81 2.63 -7.87
N ILE A 138 6.29 2.73 -6.62
CA ILE A 138 7.24 1.75 -6.06
C ILE A 138 6.62 0.34 -6.06
N TRP A 139 5.38 0.20 -5.61
CA TRP A 139 4.68 -1.09 -5.64
C TRP A 139 4.45 -1.60 -7.07
N ALA A 140 4.15 -0.71 -8.02
CA ALA A 140 4.04 -1.06 -9.43
C ALA A 140 5.38 -1.57 -9.96
N ARG A 141 6.49 -0.88 -9.66
CA ARG A 141 7.84 -1.30 -10.02
C ARG A 141 8.13 -2.70 -9.52
N VAL A 142 7.91 -2.97 -8.23
CA VAL A 142 8.12 -4.31 -7.64
C VAL A 142 7.32 -5.38 -8.38
N ARG A 143 6.05 -5.11 -8.71
CA ARG A 143 5.23 -6.05 -9.50
C ARG A 143 5.81 -6.32 -10.88
N HIS A 144 6.22 -5.27 -11.62
CA HIS A 144 6.81 -5.41 -12.95
C HIS A 144 8.18 -6.10 -12.90
N THR A 145 9.01 -5.80 -11.91
CA THR A 145 10.29 -6.47 -11.68
C THR A 145 10.11 -7.96 -11.39
N ASN A 146 9.09 -8.33 -10.61
CA ASN A 146 8.77 -9.74 -10.35
C ASN A 146 8.22 -10.46 -11.59
N ALA A 147 7.40 -9.78 -12.40
CA ALA A 147 6.95 -10.32 -13.67
C ALA A 147 8.13 -10.55 -14.65
N LEU A 148 9.05 -9.59 -14.75
CA LEU A 148 10.27 -9.72 -15.54
C LEU A 148 11.14 -10.88 -15.03
N ARG A 149 11.34 -10.97 -13.72
CA ARG A 149 12.07 -12.09 -13.10
C ARG A 149 11.44 -13.44 -13.44
N SER A 150 10.11 -13.54 -13.38
CA SER A 150 9.38 -14.76 -13.73
C SER A 150 9.62 -15.15 -15.18
N ALA A 151 9.48 -14.19 -16.11
CA ALA A 151 9.72 -14.45 -17.53
C ALA A 151 11.17 -14.88 -17.79
N LEU A 152 12.17 -14.18 -17.23
CA LEU A 152 13.59 -14.53 -17.42
C LEU A 152 13.94 -15.92 -16.88
N ARG A 153 13.26 -16.41 -15.83
CA ARG A 153 13.47 -17.79 -15.33
C ARG A 153 13.10 -18.85 -16.36
N GLU A 154 12.15 -18.58 -17.25
CA GLU A 154 11.66 -19.55 -18.22
C GLU A 154 12.59 -19.72 -19.42
N TYR A 155 13.31 -18.66 -19.84
CA TYR A 155 14.08 -18.69 -21.10
C TYR A 155 15.49 -18.09 -21.03
N TYR A 156 15.85 -17.36 -19.97
CA TYR A 156 17.11 -16.63 -19.89
C TYR A 156 17.74 -16.59 -18.48
N PRO A 157 18.07 -17.74 -17.88
CA PRO A 157 18.60 -17.82 -16.52
C PRO A 157 19.95 -17.12 -16.32
N ALA A 158 20.82 -17.04 -17.35
CA ALA A 158 22.09 -16.32 -17.26
C ALA A 158 21.90 -14.81 -16.98
N ALA A 159 20.79 -14.21 -17.41
CA ALA A 159 20.47 -12.82 -17.05
C ALA A 159 20.24 -12.68 -15.54
N LEU A 160 19.57 -13.64 -14.91
CA LEU A 160 19.33 -13.64 -13.45
C LEU A 160 20.61 -13.89 -12.66
N ALA A 161 21.56 -14.63 -13.22
CA ALA A 161 22.89 -14.78 -12.64
C ALA A 161 23.73 -13.49 -12.79
N ALA A 162 23.52 -12.73 -13.86
CA ALA A 162 24.23 -11.47 -14.10
C ALA A 162 23.72 -10.32 -13.22
N PHE A 163 22.42 -10.30 -12.90
CA PHE A 163 21.76 -9.17 -12.23
C PHE A 163 20.95 -9.62 -11.00
N GLU A 164 21.36 -9.14 -9.82
CA GLU A 164 20.60 -9.30 -8.58
C GLU A 164 19.32 -8.44 -8.60
N ASP A 165 19.50 -7.15 -8.93
CA ASP A 165 18.44 -6.15 -9.03
C ASP A 165 18.09 -5.87 -10.50
N LEU A 166 16.90 -6.33 -10.91
CA LEU A 166 16.43 -6.19 -12.29
C LEU A 166 15.83 -4.82 -12.61
N ASP A 167 15.50 -4.02 -11.59
CA ASP A 167 15.11 -2.62 -11.74
C ASP A 167 16.30 -1.65 -11.71
N HIS A 168 17.53 -2.14 -11.52
CA HIS A 168 18.72 -1.31 -11.58
C HIS A 168 19.08 -0.94 -13.04
N GLY A 169 19.62 0.26 -13.24
CA GLY A 169 19.96 0.81 -14.57
C GLY A 169 20.90 -0.09 -15.39
N ASP A 170 21.81 -0.82 -14.73
CA ASP A 170 22.67 -1.83 -15.37
C ASP A 170 21.85 -2.95 -16.04
N ALA A 171 20.88 -3.53 -15.32
CA ALA A 171 20.05 -4.61 -15.81
C ALA A 171 19.15 -4.13 -16.95
N LEU A 172 18.48 -2.98 -16.75
CA LEU A 172 17.60 -2.38 -17.76
C LEU A 172 18.37 -2.02 -19.03
N GLY A 173 19.56 -1.42 -18.88
CA GLY A 173 20.40 -1.02 -20.02
C GLY A 173 20.91 -2.20 -20.84
N VAL A 174 21.27 -3.31 -20.18
CA VAL A 174 21.76 -4.52 -20.85
C VAL A 174 20.61 -5.34 -21.44
N LEU A 175 19.56 -5.63 -20.68
CA LEU A 175 18.41 -6.42 -21.14
C LEU A 175 17.59 -5.70 -22.22
N GLY A 176 17.56 -4.37 -22.22
CA GLY A 176 16.99 -3.60 -23.31
C GLY A 176 17.73 -3.76 -24.64
N ARG A 177 19.05 -4.03 -24.60
CA ARG A 177 19.90 -4.26 -25.78
C ARG A 177 20.00 -5.73 -26.18
N ALA A 178 20.04 -6.62 -25.19
CA ALA A 178 20.18 -8.06 -25.38
C ALA A 178 19.13 -8.80 -24.55
N PRO A 179 17.90 -8.89 -25.07
CA PRO A 179 16.79 -9.54 -24.37
C PRO A 179 16.79 -11.07 -24.53
N THR A 180 17.77 -11.67 -25.22
CA THR A 180 17.85 -13.13 -25.42
C THR A 180 19.23 -13.70 -25.08
N PRO A 181 19.32 -14.99 -24.70
CA PRO A 181 20.60 -15.69 -24.54
C PRO A 181 21.61 -15.43 -25.66
N ASP A 182 21.18 -15.57 -26.91
CA ASP A 182 22.03 -15.41 -28.09
C ASP A 182 22.54 -13.98 -28.26
N THR A 183 21.68 -12.99 -28.05
CA THR A 183 22.07 -11.58 -28.15
C THR A 183 23.01 -11.19 -27.01
N GLY A 184 22.79 -11.72 -25.80
CA GLY A 184 23.67 -11.45 -24.67
C GLY A 184 25.03 -12.11 -24.78
N ALA A 185 25.11 -13.34 -25.29
CA ALA A 185 26.39 -14.01 -25.52
C ALA A 185 27.26 -13.26 -26.54
N LYS A 186 26.61 -12.60 -27.52
CA LYS A 186 27.26 -11.78 -28.57
C LYS A 186 27.62 -10.36 -28.13
N LEU A 187 27.15 -9.88 -26.96
CA LEU A 187 27.49 -8.53 -26.51
C LEU A 187 29.00 -8.38 -26.28
N SER A 188 29.58 -7.34 -26.87
CA SER A 188 30.97 -6.95 -26.63
C SER A 188 31.12 -6.25 -25.27
N LEU A 189 32.34 -6.25 -24.71
CA LEU A 189 32.62 -5.51 -23.49
C LEU A 189 32.33 -4.01 -23.66
N SER A 190 32.68 -3.42 -24.81
CA SER A 190 32.41 -2.01 -25.08
C SER A 190 30.92 -1.69 -25.12
N ALA A 191 30.09 -2.58 -25.67
CA ALA A 191 28.63 -2.43 -25.69
C ALA A 191 28.03 -2.51 -24.28
N ILE A 192 28.51 -3.45 -23.45
CA ILE A 192 28.09 -3.56 -22.05
C ILE A 192 28.50 -2.31 -21.29
N GLN A 193 29.77 -1.89 -21.35
CA GLN A 193 30.24 -0.67 -20.68
C GLN A 193 29.44 0.57 -21.08
N SER A 194 29.10 0.71 -22.38
CA SER A 194 28.21 1.76 -22.87
C SER A 194 26.82 1.68 -22.23
N ALA A 195 26.28 0.48 -22.02
CA ALA A 195 24.97 0.28 -21.40
C ALA A 195 25.01 0.72 -19.93
N LEU A 196 26.03 0.29 -19.18
CA LEU A 196 26.21 0.64 -17.77
C LEU A 196 26.35 2.16 -17.58
N LYS A 197 27.14 2.82 -18.44
CA LYS A 197 27.30 4.29 -18.40
C LYS A 197 25.98 5.02 -18.58
N ARG A 198 25.15 4.58 -19.54
CA ARG A 198 23.81 5.17 -19.75
C ARG A 198 22.83 4.81 -18.65
N GLY A 199 23.00 3.65 -18.02
CA GLY A 199 22.27 3.26 -16.81
C GLY A 199 22.70 4.00 -15.54
N GLY A 200 23.58 5.00 -15.63
CA GLY A 200 24.01 5.85 -14.52
C GLY A 200 25.24 5.33 -13.75
N ARG A 201 25.83 4.21 -14.14
CA ARG A 201 27.00 3.66 -13.45
C ARG A 201 28.25 4.52 -13.71
N GLN A 202 28.83 5.05 -12.64
CA GLN A 202 30.04 5.89 -12.71
C GLN A 202 31.33 5.14 -12.34
N ARG A 203 31.25 4.11 -11.49
CA ARG A 203 32.42 3.39 -10.95
C ARG A 203 32.43 1.91 -11.34
N TYR A 204 33.63 1.32 -11.37
CA TYR A 204 33.83 -0.12 -11.61
C TYR A 204 33.19 -0.62 -12.93
N ILE A 205 33.09 0.25 -13.94
CA ILE A 205 32.40 -0.06 -15.20
C ILE A 205 33.09 -1.22 -15.92
N ALA A 206 34.42 -1.21 -15.98
CA ALA A 206 35.18 -2.22 -16.71
C ALA A 206 35.13 -3.60 -16.04
N SER A 207 35.28 -3.67 -14.71
CA SER A 207 35.18 -4.93 -13.97
C SER A 207 33.75 -5.49 -14.03
N ARG A 208 32.75 -4.65 -13.78
CA ARG A 208 31.35 -5.07 -13.82
C ARG A 208 30.92 -5.55 -15.21
N ALA A 209 31.40 -4.91 -16.27
CA ALA A 209 31.13 -5.37 -17.63
C ALA A 209 31.71 -6.76 -17.93
N LYS A 210 32.90 -7.09 -17.38
CA LYS A 210 33.50 -8.42 -17.51
C LYS A 210 32.68 -9.47 -16.76
N GLU A 211 32.24 -9.17 -15.53
CA GLU A 211 31.36 -10.06 -14.75
C GLU A 211 30.05 -10.36 -15.49
N ILE A 212 29.38 -9.31 -15.99
CA ILE A 212 28.14 -9.45 -16.76
C ILE A 212 28.40 -10.29 -18.02
N GLN A 213 29.44 -9.99 -18.79
CA GLN A 213 29.73 -10.75 -20.02
C GLN A 213 30.00 -12.22 -19.72
N ALA A 214 30.77 -12.52 -18.68
CA ALA A 214 31.06 -13.89 -18.26
C ALA A 214 29.77 -14.63 -17.89
N ALA A 215 28.88 -14.00 -17.11
CA ALA A 215 27.60 -14.56 -16.75
C ALA A 215 26.71 -14.81 -17.99
N LEU A 216 26.58 -13.82 -18.88
CA LEU A 216 25.75 -13.93 -20.09
C LEU A 216 26.26 -14.97 -21.10
N ARG A 217 27.55 -15.32 -21.05
CA ARG A 217 28.18 -16.35 -21.89
C ARG A 217 28.23 -17.74 -21.25
N SER A 218 27.74 -17.88 -20.02
CA SER A 218 27.67 -19.18 -19.36
C SER A 218 26.76 -20.15 -20.14
N GLN A 219 27.09 -21.44 -20.08
CA GLN A 219 26.24 -22.47 -20.67
C GLN A 219 24.90 -22.53 -19.94
N GLN A 220 23.80 -22.55 -20.69
CA GLN A 220 22.44 -22.58 -20.16
C GLN A 220 21.51 -23.32 -21.12
N LEU A 221 20.40 -23.81 -20.59
CA LEU A 221 19.31 -24.33 -21.43
C LEU A 221 18.74 -23.20 -22.29
N THR A 222 18.40 -23.52 -23.53
CA THR A 222 17.88 -22.55 -24.50
C THR A 222 16.47 -22.94 -24.93
N ALA A 223 15.59 -21.94 -24.99
CA ALA A 223 14.27 -22.10 -25.59
C ALA A 223 14.37 -22.13 -27.12
N PRO A 224 13.41 -22.73 -27.84
CA PRO A 224 13.33 -22.64 -29.29
C PRO A 224 13.36 -21.17 -29.78
N PRO A 225 13.97 -20.85 -30.94
CA PRO A 225 14.18 -19.46 -31.37
C PRO A 225 12.91 -18.62 -31.48
N THR A 226 11.79 -19.20 -31.90
CA THR A 226 10.48 -18.52 -32.00
C THR A 226 9.95 -18.13 -30.62
N VAL A 227 10.06 -19.04 -29.65
CA VAL A 227 9.69 -18.82 -28.25
C VAL A 227 10.60 -17.75 -27.62
N ALA A 228 11.91 -17.86 -27.81
CA ALA A 228 12.87 -16.86 -27.33
C ALA A 228 12.60 -15.47 -27.90
N THR A 229 12.16 -15.37 -29.17
CA THR A 229 11.79 -14.09 -29.81
C THR A 229 10.53 -13.48 -29.18
N ALA A 230 9.52 -14.31 -28.85
CA ALA A 230 8.32 -13.85 -28.16
C ALA A 230 8.65 -13.33 -26.75
N PHE A 231 9.43 -14.09 -25.97
CA PHE A 231 9.92 -13.63 -24.67
C PHE A 231 10.80 -12.39 -24.76
N ALA A 232 11.58 -12.24 -25.83
CA ALA A 232 12.38 -11.04 -26.04
C ALA A 232 11.51 -9.78 -26.15
N ALA A 233 10.34 -9.88 -26.79
CA ALA A 233 9.40 -8.78 -26.91
C ALA A 233 8.80 -8.39 -25.56
N THR A 234 8.40 -9.38 -24.75
CA THR A 234 7.86 -9.13 -23.41
C THR A 234 8.92 -8.57 -22.46
N THR A 235 10.16 -9.06 -22.53
CA THR A 235 11.30 -8.52 -21.77
C THR A 235 11.59 -7.07 -22.13
N ARG A 236 11.61 -6.70 -23.41
CA ARG A 236 11.81 -5.29 -23.83
C ARG A 236 10.70 -4.39 -23.31
N ALA A 237 9.44 -4.83 -23.39
CA ALA A 237 8.31 -4.07 -22.87
C ALA A 237 8.41 -3.87 -21.35
N ALA A 238 8.72 -4.93 -20.61
CA ALA A 238 8.89 -4.86 -19.16
C ALA A 238 10.05 -3.93 -18.76
N VAL A 239 11.20 -4.02 -19.45
CA VAL A 239 12.35 -3.12 -19.24
C VAL A 239 11.97 -1.66 -19.46
N ALA A 240 11.23 -1.34 -20.53
CA ALA A 240 10.79 0.02 -20.81
C ALA A 240 9.85 0.56 -19.72
N ILE A 241 8.88 -0.24 -19.26
CA ILE A 241 7.96 0.13 -18.19
C ILE A 241 8.72 0.38 -16.88
N ILE A 242 9.63 -0.52 -16.50
CA ILE A 242 10.40 -0.38 -15.26
C ILE A 242 11.31 0.86 -15.32
N ALA A 243 11.93 1.13 -16.47
CA ALA A 243 12.75 2.32 -16.66
C ALA A 243 11.95 3.61 -16.48
N GLU A 244 10.73 3.67 -17.04
CA GLU A 244 9.84 4.82 -16.87
C GLU A 244 9.33 4.96 -15.44
N LEU A 245 8.97 3.85 -14.78
CA LEU A 245 8.62 3.85 -13.37
C LEU A 245 9.76 4.40 -12.50
N ASN A 246 11.00 4.03 -12.77
CA ASN A 246 12.17 4.59 -12.06
C ASN A 246 12.26 6.10 -12.20
N ARG A 247 12.12 6.62 -13.42
CA ARG A 247 12.17 8.06 -13.69
C ARG A 247 11.06 8.81 -12.94
N GLN A 248 9.82 8.32 -13.05
CA GLN A 248 8.64 8.92 -12.41
C GLN A 248 8.71 8.86 -10.88
N ILE A 249 9.28 7.78 -10.33
CA ILE A 249 9.51 7.66 -8.88
C ILE A 249 10.46 8.75 -8.41
N THR A 250 11.59 8.99 -9.10
CA THR A 250 12.53 10.05 -8.75
C THR A 250 11.91 11.46 -8.86
N GLU A 251 11.08 11.70 -9.87
CA GLU A 251 10.39 12.98 -10.05
C GLU A 251 9.36 13.24 -8.94
N LEU A 252 8.53 12.24 -8.63
CA LEU A 252 7.59 12.34 -7.51
C LEU A 252 8.30 12.45 -6.16
N GLU A 253 9.43 11.78 -5.97
CA GLU A 253 10.23 11.90 -4.75
C GLU A 253 10.73 13.33 -4.56
N THR A 254 11.21 13.97 -5.63
CA THR A 254 11.66 15.38 -5.59
C THR A 254 10.52 16.32 -5.20
N SER A 255 9.34 16.15 -5.82
CA SER A 255 8.16 16.96 -5.49
C SER A 255 7.69 16.71 -4.04
N LEU A 256 7.63 15.44 -3.63
CA LEU A 256 7.27 15.04 -2.27
C LEU A 256 8.21 15.63 -1.23
N ALA A 257 9.53 15.60 -1.50
CA ALA A 257 10.55 16.18 -0.63
C ALA A 257 10.34 17.68 -0.44
N ALA A 258 10.12 18.42 -1.53
CA ALA A 258 9.88 19.86 -1.46
C ALA A 258 8.64 20.22 -0.62
N HIS A 259 7.52 19.51 -0.81
CA HIS A 259 6.31 19.75 -0.01
C HIS A 259 6.49 19.37 1.46
N PHE A 260 7.17 18.25 1.72
CA PHE A 260 7.44 17.82 3.09
C PHE A 260 8.35 18.81 3.81
N GLU A 261 9.44 19.24 3.21
CA GLU A 261 10.40 20.17 3.84
C GLU A 261 9.82 21.57 4.08
N ALA A 262 8.80 21.98 3.30
CA ALA A 262 8.09 23.24 3.51
C ALA A 262 7.07 23.18 4.67
N HIS A 263 6.70 21.98 5.14
CA HIS A 263 5.66 21.81 6.15
C HIS A 263 6.17 22.15 7.57
N PRO A 264 5.40 22.86 8.42
CA PRO A 264 5.84 23.25 9.77
C PRO A 264 6.31 22.08 10.65
N ASP A 265 5.63 20.94 10.56
CA ASP A 265 5.98 19.75 11.35
C ASP A 265 7.17 18.93 10.81
N ALA A 266 7.77 19.31 9.66
CA ALA A 266 8.82 18.51 9.02
C ALA A 266 10.00 18.21 9.94
N ASP A 267 10.45 19.22 10.69
CA ASP A 267 11.56 19.11 11.63
C ASP A 267 11.21 18.20 12.82
N ILE A 268 9.95 18.17 13.25
CA ILE A 268 9.48 17.25 14.28
C ILE A 268 9.63 15.82 13.80
N TYR A 269 9.18 15.49 12.59
CA TYR A 269 9.30 14.14 12.04
C TYR A 269 10.76 13.76 11.79
N ARG A 270 11.60 14.69 11.28
CA ARG A 270 13.03 14.45 11.04
C ARG A 270 13.85 14.30 12.31
N SER A 271 13.38 14.82 13.45
CA SER A 271 14.05 14.64 14.74
C SER A 271 13.97 13.19 15.25
N LEU A 272 13.04 12.40 14.72
CA LEU A 272 12.83 11.01 15.13
C LEU A 272 13.85 10.08 14.44
N PRO A 273 14.47 9.13 15.18
CA PRO A 273 15.48 8.25 14.63
C PRO A 273 14.89 7.37 13.53
N GLY A 274 15.53 7.34 12.36
CA GLY A 274 15.11 6.52 11.22
C GLY A 274 14.06 7.15 10.30
N LEU A 275 13.53 8.34 10.62
CA LEU A 275 12.64 9.08 9.70
C LEU A 275 13.45 10.06 8.84
N GLY A 276 13.75 9.64 7.61
CA GLY A 276 14.20 10.52 6.54
C GLY A 276 13.02 11.23 5.85
N VAL A 277 13.32 12.09 4.87
CA VAL A 277 12.34 12.91 4.13
C VAL A 277 11.16 12.10 3.59
N VAL A 278 11.43 11.05 2.80
CA VAL A 278 10.36 10.23 2.19
C VAL A 278 9.50 9.53 3.24
N LEU A 279 10.14 8.98 4.26
CA LEU A 279 9.45 8.19 5.28
C LEU A 279 8.65 9.09 6.22
N GLY A 280 9.23 10.21 6.63
CA GLY A 280 8.56 11.28 7.37
C GLY A 280 7.34 11.81 6.62
N ALA A 281 7.46 12.07 5.32
CA ALA A 281 6.35 12.54 4.49
C ALA A 281 5.20 11.52 4.41
N ARG A 282 5.50 10.23 4.27
CA ARG A 282 4.48 9.15 4.29
C ARG A 282 3.78 9.08 5.64
N VAL A 283 4.54 9.17 6.73
CA VAL A 283 4.01 9.09 8.09
C VAL A 283 3.15 10.33 8.40
N LEU A 284 3.63 11.54 8.08
CA LEU A 284 2.90 12.79 8.22
C LEU A 284 1.60 12.77 7.38
N GLY A 285 1.68 12.44 6.09
CA GLY A 285 0.51 12.43 5.20
C GLY A 285 -0.62 11.48 5.65
N GLU A 286 -0.29 10.36 6.30
CA GLU A 286 -1.32 9.44 6.81
C GLU A 286 -1.81 9.83 8.22
N PHE A 287 -0.92 10.36 9.07
CA PHE A 287 -1.33 10.84 10.39
C PHE A 287 -2.09 12.16 10.36
N GLY A 288 -1.88 13.01 9.36
CA GLY A 288 -2.37 14.39 9.33
C GLY A 288 -1.58 15.30 10.27
N ASP A 289 -1.87 16.60 10.18
CA ASP A 289 -1.25 17.68 10.95
C ASP A 289 -2.21 18.39 11.92
N ASP A 290 -3.51 18.06 11.89
CA ASP A 290 -4.48 18.58 12.86
C ASP A 290 -4.08 18.13 14.29
N PRO A 291 -3.82 19.06 15.24
CA PRO A 291 -3.40 18.71 16.60
C PRO A 291 -4.48 17.99 17.40
N ASN A 292 -5.76 18.18 17.06
CA ASN A 292 -6.92 17.58 17.72
C ASN A 292 -7.41 16.30 17.01
N ARG A 293 -6.71 15.88 15.96
CA ARG A 293 -6.93 14.65 15.19
C ARG A 293 -7.04 13.40 16.06
N TYR A 294 -6.22 13.29 17.09
CA TYR A 294 -6.19 12.12 17.98
C TYR A 294 -6.40 12.53 19.43
N THR A 295 -7.39 11.93 20.10
CA THR A 295 -7.68 12.19 21.52
C THR A 295 -6.49 11.87 22.43
N ASP A 296 -5.76 10.79 22.12
CA ASP A 296 -4.60 10.37 22.89
C ASP A 296 -3.59 9.58 22.02
N ALA A 297 -2.40 9.35 22.58
CA ALA A 297 -1.36 8.55 21.93
C ALA A 297 -1.79 7.10 21.65
N LYS A 298 -2.71 6.56 22.45
CA LYS A 298 -3.25 5.21 22.27
C LYS A 298 -4.09 5.14 20.99
N SER A 299 -4.89 6.17 20.71
CA SER A 299 -5.70 6.31 19.51
C SER A 299 -4.82 6.40 18.27
N ARG A 300 -3.72 7.17 18.33
CA ARG A 300 -2.73 7.24 17.25
C ARG A 300 -2.06 5.88 16.99
N LYS A 301 -1.67 5.13 18.03
CA LYS A 301 -1.12 3.75 17.91
C LYS A 301 -2.15 2.75 17.36
N ASN A 302 -3.41 2.88 17.75
CA ASN A 302 -4.51 2.06 17.22
C ASN A 302 -4.70 2.30 15.72
N TYR A 303 -4.69 3.57 15.28
CA TYR A 303 -4.82 3.95 13.88
C TYR A 303 -3.65 3.42 13.03
N ALA A 304 -2.43 3.53 13.57
CA ALA A 304 -1.22 2.97 12.98
C ALA A 304 -1.20 1.43 12.92
N GLY A 305 -2.08 0.75 13.66
CA GLY A 305 -2.08 -0.71 13.74
C GLY A 305 -0.89 -1.30 14.50
N THR A 306 -0.21 -0.49 15.34
CA THR A 306 0.95 -0.89 16.15
C THR A 306 0.59 -1.33 17.56
N SER A 307 -0.63 -1.01 18.03
CA SER A 307 -1.10 -1.49 19.32
C SER A 307 -1.62 -2.94 19.22
N PRO A 308 -1.34 -3.79 20.22
CA PRO A 308 -1.91 -5.13 20.27
C PRO A 308 -3.44 -5.07 20.50
N LEU A 309 -4.14 -6.11 20.04
CA LEU A 309 -5.55 -6.34 20.30
C LEU A 309 -5.70 -7.44 21.36
N THR A 310 -6.29 -7.09 22.51
CA THR A 310 -6.66 -8.07 23.53
C THR A 310 -8.04 -8.64 23.23
N VAL A 311 -8.10 -9.94 22.95
CA VAL A 311 -9.34 -10.70 22.77
C VAL A 311 -9.53 -11.55 24.02
N ALA A 312 -10.47 -11.14 24.87
CA ALA A 312 -10.79 -11.83 26.10
C ALA A 312 -12.25 -12.33 26.09
N SER A 313 -12.44 -13.54 26.60
CA SER A 313 -13.73 -14.11 27.01
C SER A 313 -13.61 -14.58 28.46
N GLY A 314 -14.73 -14.89 29.12
CA GLY A 314 -14.75 -15.25 30.54
C GLY A 314 -13.84 -16.42 30.96
N LYS A 315 -13.26 -17.18 30.01
CA LYS A 315 -12.30 -18.28 30.28
C LYS A 315 -10.96 -18.16 29.55
N LYS A 316 -10.78 -17.21 28.63
CA LYS A 316 -9.58 -17.12 27.78
C LYS A 316 -9.20 -15.68 27.51
N CYS A 317 -7.91 -15.38 27.59
CA CYS A 317 -7.34 -14.11 27.15
C CYS A 317 -6.25 -14.38 26.13
N ARG A 318 -6.31 -13.72 24.97
CA ARG A 318 -5.27 -13.79 23.94
C ARG A 318 -4.96 -12.39 23.43
N VAL A 319 -3.68 -12.09 23.30
CA VAL A 319 -3.19 -10.85 22.69
C VAL A 319 -2.77 -11.16 21.26
N VAL A 320 -3.32 -10.43 20.28
CA VAL A 320 -3.05 -10.63 18.85
C VAL A 320 -2.66 -9.33 18.16
N ALA A 321 -1.96 -9.43 17.03
CA ALA A 321 -1.67 -8.27 16.18
C ALA A 321 -2.93 -7.77 15.46
N ARG A 322 -2.97 -6.47 15.16
CA ARG A 322 -4.02 -5.85 14.33
C ARG A 322 -3.71 -6.06 12.85
N TYR A 323 -4.54 -6.84 12.17
CA TYR A 323 -4.43 -7.05 10.72
C TYR A 323 -5.25 -6.04 9.89
N ILE A 324 -6.38 -5.57 10.44
CA ILE A 324 -7.19 -4.50 9.82
C ILE A 324 -6.59 -3.17 10.25
N ARG A 325 -5.96 -2.47 9.29
CA ARG A 325 -5.23 -1.21 9.50
C ARG A 325 -4.99 -0.50 8.17
N ASN A 326 -4.59 0.77 8.24
CA ASN A 326 -4.08 1.49 7.08
C ASN A 326 -2.75 0.85 6.63
N SER A 327 -2.77 0.17 5.48
CA SER A 327 -1.60 -0.57 4.97
C SER A 327 -0.43 0.35 4.62
N ARG A 328 -0.69 1.57 4.16
CA ARG A 328 0.35 2.54 3.79
C ARG A 328 1.06 3.09 5.00
N LEU A 329 0.28 3.49 6.01
CA LEU A 329 0.84 3.94 7.28
C LEU A 329 1.64 2.82 7.95
N TYR A 330 1.11 1.60 7.95
CA TYR A 330 1.82 0.48 8.57
C TYR A 330 3.12 0.14 7.84
N ASP A 331 3.13 0.12 6.50
CA ASP A 331 4.35 -0.10 5.71
C ASP A 331 5.43 0.96 6.05
N ALA A 332 5.03 2.23 6.17
CA ALA A 332 5.93 3.31 6.54
C ALA A 332 6.46 3.16 7.98
N ILE A 333 5.62 2.74 8.93
CA ILE A 333 6.04 2.54 10.32
C ILE A 333 6.92 1.30 10.48
N ASP A 334 6.67 0.23 9.74
CA ASP A 334 7.51 -0.97 9.73
C ASP A 334 8.92 -0.65 9.20
N GLN A 335 8.99 0.08 8.08
CA GLN A 335 10.24 0.63 7.55
C GLN A 335 10.91 1.57 8.56
N TRP A 336 10.14 2.39 9.27
CA TRP A 336 10.68 3.30 10.27
C TRP A 336 11.33 2.52 11.42
N ALA A 337 10.66 1.49 11.93
CA ALA A 337 11.23 0.62 12.95
C ALA A 337 12.55 -0.01 12.48
N PHE A 338 12.62 -0.46 11.23
CA PHE A 338 13.84 -0.99 10.65
C PHE A 338 14.97 0.06 10.56
N CYS A 339 14.66 1.27 10.08
CA CYS A 339 15.61 2.37 9.95
C CYS A 339 16.04 2.98 11.30
N ALA A 340 15.25 2.79 12.35
CA ALA A 340 15.54 3.28 13.70
C ALA A 340 16.55 2.39 14.45
N PHE A 341 16.81 1.16 13.99
CA PHE A 341 17.84 0.33 14.61
C PHE A 341 19.23 0.96 14.41
N PRO A 342 20.01 1.16 15.48
CA PRO A 342 21.39 1.60 15.33
C PRO A 342 22.14 0.53 14.51
N PRO A 343 23.07 0.92 13.62
CA PRO A 343 23.94 -0.05 12.96
C PRO A 343 24.60 -0.90 14.04
N ALA A 344 24.61 -2.22 13.86
CA ALA A 344 25.23 -3.14 14.79
C ALA A 344 26.61 -2.61 15.14
N ARG A 345 26.80 -2.19 16.41
CA ARG A 345 28.09 -1.76 16.91
C ARG A 345 29.02 -2.95 16.67
N ALA A 346 30.04 -2.79 15.82
CA ALA A 346 31.12 -3.77 15.77
C ALA A 346 31.54 -4.02 17.22
N PRO A 347 31.69 -5.28 17.67
CA PRO A 347 32.05 -5.55 19.05
C PRO A 347 33.30 -4.72 19.35
N ALA A 348 33.20 -3.87 20.38
CA ALA A 348 34.35 -3.12 20.85
C ALA A 348 35.49 -4.12 21.05
N PRO A 349 36.72 -3.82 20.60
CA PRO A 349 37.85 -4.70 20.88
C PRO A 349 37.89 -4.85 22.40
N SER A 350 37.56 -6.05 22.88
CA SER A 350 37.60 -6.37 24.29
C SER A 350 39.07 -6.23 24.70
N THR A 351 39.40 -5.13 25.37
CA THR A 351 40.60 -5.06 26.20
C THR A 351 40.38 -6.02 27.36
N ILE A 352 40.61 -7.30 27.11
CA ILE A 352 40.84 -8.27 28.16
C ILE A 352 42.17 -7.86 28.78
N SER A 353 42.10 -7.19 29.93
CA SER A 353 43.21 -7.09 30.86
C SER A 353 43.66 -8.52 31.18
N ALA A 354 44.85 -8.88 30.71
CA ALA A 354 45.48 -10.16 31.00
C ALA A 354 45.92 -10.20 32.47
N SER A 355 45.00 -10.54 33.36
CA SER A 355 45.32 -11.02 34.70
C SER A 355 44.64 -12.37 34.92
N GLY A 356 45.42 -13.43 34.70
CA GLY A 356 45.21 -14.75 35.29
C GLY A 356 44.21 -15.68 34.62
N LEU A 357 44.61 -16.37 33.55
CA LEU A 357 44.09 -17.73 33.30
C LEU A 357 45.22 -18.66 32.89
N LYS A 358 45.29 -19.78 33.61
CA LYS A 358 46.26 -20.87 33.45
C LYS A 358 46.08 -21.55 32.09
N THR A 359 47.22 -21.95 31.54
CA THR A 359 47.44 -22.72 30.31
C THR A 359 46.48 -23.89 30.12
N ALA A 360 45.86 -23.96 28.94
CA ALA A 360 45.45 -25.22 28.32
C ALA A 360 45.69 -25.16 26.81
N THR A 361 46.39 -26.19 26.33
CA THR A 361 47.01 -26.38 25.02
C THR A 361 45.99 -26.75 23.93
N THR A 362 46.00 -26.12 22.74
CA THR A 362 46.18 -26.80 21.42
C THR A 362 46.04 -25.87 20.18
N LYS A 363 47.12 -25.91 19.37
CA LYS A 363 47.36 -25.81 17.90
C LYS A 363 46.59 -24.87 16.93
N PRO A 364 47.27 -24.42 15.85
CA PRO A 364 46.99 -23.16 15.15
C PRO A 364 46.38 -23.33 13.74
N TYR A 365 45.64 -22.32 13.27
CA TYR A 365 45.59 -22.01 11.84
C TYR A 365 45.48 -20.50 11.59
N ALA A 366 46.15 -20.08 10.52
CA ALA A 366 46.51 -18.72 10.15
C ALA A 366 45.37 -17.94 9.43
N PRO A 367 45.48 -16.60 9.31
CA PRO A 367 44.37 -15.71 8.98
C PRO A 367 44.38 -15.22 7.52
N SER A 368 43.22 -14.74 7.05
CA SER A 368 43.10 -13.69 6.02
C SER A 368 41.69 -13.10 6.05
N ALA A 369 41.38 -11.93 5.52
CA ALA A 369 41.93 -10.58 5.63
C ALA A 369 40.86 -9.65 5.01
N THR A 370 40.62 -8.49 5.65
CA THR A 370 40.10 -7.23 5.07
C THR A 370 38.66 -7.11 4.52
N ALA A 371 37.81 -6.48 5.36
CA ALA A 371 37.25 -5.12 5.22
C ALA A 371 36.45 -4.66 3.96
N SER A 372 35.20 -4.26 4.25
CA SER A 372 34.49 -3.01 3.88
C SER A 372 34.19 -2.67 2.41
N SER A 373 32.91 -2.56 2.09
CA SER A 373 32.32 -1.24 1.71
C SER A 373 30.78 -1.27 1.75
N ALA A 374 30.22 -0.17 2.25
CA ALA A 374 28.80 0.09 2.39
C ALA A 374 28.12 0.35 1.04
N SER A 375 26.93 -0.23 0.86
CA SER A 375 25.81 0.29 0.05
C SER A 375 24.58 -0.57 0.35
N CYS A 376 23.70 -0.09 1.24
CA CYS A 376 22.44 -0.77 1.53
C CYS A 376 21.46 -0.50 0.40
N THR A 377 21.51 -1.33 -0.64
CA THR A 377 20.36 -1.59 -1.53
C THR A 377 19.66 -2.80 -0.94
N ALA A 378 18.37 -2.68 -0.62
CA ALA A 378 17.60 -3.74 0.02
C ALA A 378 17.36 -4.89 -0.97
N ALA A 379 18.29 -5.84 -1.03
CA ALA A 379 18.09 -7.14 -1.64
C ALA A 379 17.15 -7.97 -0.75
N SER A 380 16.09 -8.51 -1.38
CA SER A 380 15.16 -9.43 -0.72
C SER A 380 15.88 -10.75 -0.39
N ALA A 381 16.05 -11.05 0.90
CA ALA A 381 16.62 -12.31 1.34
C ALA A 381 15.52 -13.35 1.65
N THR A 382 15.65 -14.45 0.92
CA THR A 382 15.04 -15.77 1.04
C THR A 382 14.93 -16.28 2.50
N THR A 383 13.80 -16.91 2.80
CA THR A 383 13.51 -17.68 4.02
C THR A 383 14.63 -18.65 4.42
N PRO A 384 15.02 -18.74 5.71
CA PRO A 384 15.86 -19.84 6.19
C PRO A 384 15.03 -21.12 6.35
N SER A 385 15.59 -22.23 5.90
CA SER A 385 15.16 -23.60 6.19
C SER A 385 15.19 -23.86 7.69
N THR A 386 14.03 -23.98 8.33
CA THR A 386 13.93 -24.45 9.72
C THR A 386 14.09 -25.97 9.78
N THR A 387 15.07 -26.41 10.57
CA THR A 387 15.29 -27.77 11.01
C THR A 387 14.02 -28.36 11.64
N LYS A 388 13.69 -29.59 11.23
CA LYS A 388 12.51 -30.34 11.67
C LYS A 388 12.49 -30.55 13.18
N THR A 389 11.40 -30.15 13.82
CA THR A 389 10.94 -30.71 15.10
C THR A 389 9.56 -31.32 14.82
N GLU A 390 9.37 -32.59 15.19
CA GLU A 390 8.14 -33.34 14.90
C GLU A 390 6.93 -32.77 15.68
N PRO A 391 5.77 -32.57 15.03
CA PRO A 391 4.56 -32.15 15.73
C PRO A 391 3.83 -33.36 16.34
N GLY A 392 3.50 -33.25 17.64
CA GLY A 392 2.60 -34.18 18.34
C GLY A 392 1.16 -34.14 17.81
N PRO A 393 0.33 -35.15 18.14
CA PRO A 393 -0.94 -35.38 17.47
C PRO A 393 -1.94 -34.27 17.77
N THR A 394 -2.45 -33.62 16.72
CA THR A 394 -3.54 -32.63 16.80
C THR A 394 -4.80 -33.25 16.21
N GLU A 395 -5.88 -33.32 17.01
CA GLU A 395 -7.20 -33.74 16.56
C GLU A 395 -7.75 -32.82 15.44
N PRO A 396 -8.50 -33.35 14.46
CA PRO A 396 -8.98 -32.56 13.33
C PRO A 396 -10.12 -31.62 13.75
N HIS A 397 -9.88 -30.31 13.65
CA HIS A 397 -10.91 -29.29 13.78
C HIS A 397 -11.96 -29.40 12.66
N ARG A 398 -13.23 -29.54 13.08
CA ARG A 398 -14.45 -29.55 12.26
C ARG A 398 -14.53 -28.29 11.38
N ARG A 399 -14.57 -28.46 10.05
CA ARG A 399 -14.79 -27.37 9.08
C ARG A 399 -16.16 -26.74 9.32
N LEU A 400 -16.19 -25.45 9.62
CA LEU A 400 -17.38 -24.63 9.46
C LEU A 400 -17.59 -24.39 7.97
N THR A 401 -18.68 -24.93 7.45
CA THR A 401 -19.13 -24.79 6.06
C THR A 401 -19.51 -23.35 5.77
N THR A 402 -18.83 -22.74 4.80
CA THR A 402 -19.25 -21.49 4.18
C THR A 402 -20.46 -21.75 3.29
N TYR A 403 -21.58 -21.13 3.64
CA TYR A 403 -22.82 -21.11 2.87
C TYR A 403 -22.61 -20.27 1.60
N LYS A 404 -22.72 -20.89 0.41
CA LYS A 404 -22.81 -20.21 -0.89
C LYS A 404 -24.30 -20.14 -1.28
N PRO A 405 -24.86 -18.98 -1.64
CA PRO A 405 -26.17 -18.94 -2.29
C PRO A 405 -26.02 -19.37 -3.76
N GLY A 406 -26.84 -20.35 -4.16
CA GLY A 406 -26.85 -20.90 -5.51
C GLY A 406 -27.38 -19.91 -6.54
N MET A 407 -26.61 -19.73 -7.61
CA MET A 407 -27.11 -19.27 -8.90
C MET A 407 -27.76 -20.47 -9.61
N SER A 408 -29.07 -20.41 -9.80
CA SER A 408 -29.80 -21.29 -10.71
C SER A 408 -30.27 -20.45 -11.90
N ARG A 409 -29.64 -20.64 -13.06
CA ARG A 409 -30.21 -20.30 -14.37
C ARG A 409 -31.02 -21.50 -14.86
N PRO A 410 -32.24 -21.35 -15.40
CA PRO A 410 -32.81 -22.34 -16.29
C PRO A 410 -32.41 -22.06 -17.75
N GLY A 411 -32.24 -23.15 -18.49
CA GLY A 411 -31.76 -23.18 -19.86
C GLY A 411 -32.76 -22.71 -20.92
N GLN A 412 -32.22 -22.61 -22.13
CA GLN A 412 -32.87 -22.20 -23.37
C GLN A 412 -33.93 -23.19 -23.89
N ASN A 413 -34.82 -22.64 -24.72
CA ASN A 413 -35.55 -23.25 -25.83
C ASN A 413 -36.67 -24.27 -25.52
N ALA A 414 -37.92 -23.78 -25.61
CA ALA A 414 -38.99 -24.52 -26.28
C ALA A 414 -40.09 -23.57 -26.82
N GLY A 415 -40.28 -23.61 -28.14
CA GLY A 415 -41.59 -23.70 -28.79
C GLY A 415 -42.63 -22.61 -28.57
N SER A 416 -42.71 -21.70 -29.55
CA SER A 416 -43.95 -21.00 -29.90
C SER A 416 -45.05 -22.01 -30.30
N ILE A 417 -46.07 -22.17 -29.45
CA ILE A 417 -47.35 -22.77 -29.82
C ILE A 417 -48.43 -21.90 -29.18
N GLY A 418 -49.07 -21.05 -29.99
CA GLY A 418 -50.31 -20.36 -29.63
C GLY A 418 -51.52 -21.25 -29.89
N TRP A 419 -52.62 -21.01 -29.20
CA TRP A 419 -54.02 -21.43 -29.49
C TRP A 419 -54.97 -20.70 -28.50
N PRO A 420 -56.30 -20.63 -28.72
CA PRO A 420 -57.01 -19.39 -29.03
C PRO A 420 -58.02 -18.89 -27.96
N GLU A 421 -58.64 -17.76 -28.32
CA GLU A 421 -59.85 -17.09 -27.80
C GLU A 421 -61.11 -17.94 -27.48
N ARG A 422 -61.99 -17.32 -26.66
CA ARG A 422 -63.41 -17.62 -26.30
C ARG A 422 -63.58 -18.65 -25.16
N ARG A 423 -64.35 -18.39 -24.09
CA ARG A 423 -65.59 -17.62 -23.89
C ARG A 423 -65.60 -16.83 -22.59
#